data_AF-A0A2R6NW87-F1
#
_entry.id   AF-A0A2R6NW87-F1
#
_cell.length_a   1.000
_cell.length_b   1.000
_cell.length_c   1.000
_cell.angle_alpha   90.00
_cell.angle_beta   90.00
_cell.angle_gamma   90.00
#
_symmetry.space_group_name_H-M   'P 1'
#
loop_
_entity.id
_entity.type
_entity.pdbx_description
1 polymer ?
#
loop_
_entity_poly.entity_id
_entity_poly.type
_entity_poly.pdbx_seq_one_letter_code
_entity_poly.pdbx_strand_id
1 'polypeptide(L)'
;MAEKALWHQAARELRFPYWDWSAVQVETDGLPKIFSEAQVTVTVPKNATTTLKNPLMSYTLHPIPVGAPDYSDGQLSVYFAEWVRTYRWASGERNPRENYTELNSWDYFSNTDPKAPPPPDAASLTSLEEPHNQIHLDIGGGGDMAYNEMAAFDPMFFFHHCNVDRLYALWEYVYPDYWIGNGYYDANGGLTPFRESPPLCGSGWKLNHRVFPEDPSGTYQEDPNTSISETSGLPPFRKDSNNYWVTKDVRGLQPSQGLTKYYTYDPLTLPVSDGTSNVVKQVTIDVTKPSTLEERTEYIAALHQYYGGNTVQLRDTTNLVAKPALFNHPVTDVPDTHQVVDGYRDFVIVVLLSQYAFRGSHRLELFLDGVLVGNVSVFSRINPANCEACVARIASGDAKTRGIITIPHALVVQVLEKYGLNKETTTDEEIVALLKKHIVAKIVNPIGSALAHASHGHVTASPGSHLPELKEEHRPNLRFHSTRVLVSAPGGTAPPQSVGWIDHGEVLGGEWRHATVQPISE
;
A
#
# COMPACT_ATOMS: atom_id res chain seq x y z
N MET A 1 -15.38 -38.23 27.61
CA MET A 1 -14.40 -38.74 26.62
C MET A 1 -14.60 -38.09 25.27
N ALA A 2 -15.72 -38.32 24.56
CA ALA A 2 -15.97 -37.76 23.22
C ALA A 2 -15.76 -36.24 23.11
N GLU A 3 -16.43 -35.44 23.95
CA GLU A 3 -16.33 -33.96 23.87
C GLU A 3 -14.91 -33.42 24.06
N LYS A 4 -14.13 -33.98 25.00
CA LYS A 4 -12.71 -33.62 25.19
C LYS A 4 -11.88 -33.87 23.93
N ALA A 5 -12.20 -34.92 23.16
CA ALA A 5 -11.52 -35.21 21.91
C ALA A 5 -11.86 -34.16 20.83
N LEU A 6 -13.11 -33.67 20.77
CA LEU A 6 -13.52 -32.58 19.88
C LEU A 6 -12.76 -31.29 20.19
N TRP A 7 -12.74 -30.85 21.46
CA TRP A 7 -11.99 -29.66 21.88
C TRP A 7 -10.49 -29.76 21.59
N HIS A 8 -9.88 -30.94 21.78
CA HIS A 8 -8.49 -31.18 21.40
C HIS A 8 -8.26 -31.22 19.88
N GLN A 9 -9.25 -31.63 19.09
CA GLN A 9 -9.15 -31.62 17.63
C GLN A 9 -9.24 -30.18 17.10
N ALA A 10 -10.25 -29.43 17.54
CA ALA A 10 -10.39 -28.01 17.21
C ALA A 10 -9.13 -27.21 17.60
N ALA A 11 -8.53 -27.48 18.76
CA ALA A 11 -7.28 -26.82 19.18
C ALA A 11 -6.04 -27.20 18.32
N ARG A 12 -6.04 -28.36 17.64
CA ARG A 12 -4.98 -28.73 16.67
C ARG A 12 -5.22 -28.13 15.29
N GLU A 13 -6.48 -27.95 14.91
CA GLU A 13 -6.90 -27.40 13.62
C GLU A 13 -6.88 -25.85 13.62
N LEU A 14 -7.03 -25.23 14.79
CA LEU A 14 -7.02 -23.77 14.97
C LEU A 14 -5.78 -23.13 14.34
N ARG A 15 -6.01 -22.17 13.45
CA ARG A 15 -5.01 -21.23 12.93
C ARG A 15 -5.49 -19.81 13.20
N PHE A 16 -4.57 -18.84 13.11
CA PHE A 16 -4.96 -17.44 13.22
C PHE A 16 -5.77 -17.05 11.96
N PRO A 17 -6.97 -16.47 12.09
CA PRO A 17 -7.77 -16.06 10.95
C PRO A 17 -7.25 -14.74 10.35
N TYR A 18 -7.29 -14.64 9.03
CA TYR A 18 -7.05 -13.39 8.30
C TYR A 18 -8.34 -12.58 8.15
N TRP A 19 -8.23 -11.25 8.11
CA TRP A 19 -9.31 -10.37 7.66
C TRP A 19 -9.03 -9.96 6.22
N ASP A 20 -9.78 -10.53 5.28
CA ASP A 20 -9.68 -10.17 3.86
C ASP A 20 -10.38 -8.84 3.58
N TRP A 21 -9.65 -7.73 3.74
CA TRP A 21 -10.13 -6.37 3.47
C TRP A 21 -10.34 -6.08 1.96
N SER A 22 -9.92 -6.98 1.07
CA SER A 22 -10.20 -6.97 -0.38
C SER A 22 -11.55 -7.58 -0.75
N ALA A 23 -12.14 -8.40 0.12
CA ALA A 23 -13.28 -9.21 -0.26
C ALA A 23 -14.47 -8.32 -0.64
N VAL A 24 -15.15 -8.61 -1.76
CA VAL A 24 -16.27 -7.79 -2.29
C VAL A 24 -17.37 -7.55 -1.25
N GLN A 25 -17.54 -8.46 -0.28
CA GLN A 25 -18.48 -8.30 0.83
C GLN A 25 -18.11 -7.16 1.79
N VAL A 26 -16.85 -6.73 1.87
CA VAL A 26 -16.41 -5.60 2.71
C VAL A 26 -16.99 -4.27 2.21
N GLU A 27 -17.19 -4.12 0.89
CA GLU A 27 -17.84 -2.95 0.29
C GLU A 27 -19.30 -2.80 0.78
N THR A 28 -20.01 -3.90 1.02
CA THR A 28 -21.42 -3.89 1.45
C THR A 28 -21.61 -4.02 2.97
N ASP A 29 -20.78 -4.82 3.62
CA ASP A 29 -20.95 -5.25 5.01
C ASP A 29 -20.03 -4.48 5.97
N GLY A 30 -18.98 -3.83 5.44
CA GLY A 30 -17.97 -3.11 6.20
C GLY A 30 -17.09 -4.01 7.07
N LEU A 31 -16.68 -3.49 8.23
CA LEU A 31 -15.86 -4.24 9.20
C LEU A 31 -16.66 -5.41 9.81
N PRO A 32 -16.08 -6.63 9.90
CA PRO A 32 -16.72 -7.75 10.57
C PRO A 32 -17.17 -7.41 11.99
N LYS A 33 -18.45 -7.66 12.29
CA LYS A 33 -19.11 -7.24 13.56
C LYS A 33 -18.39 -7.69 14.82
N ILE A 34 -17.67 -8.81 14.77
CA ILE A 34 -16.84 -9.30 15.88
C ILE A 34 -15.73 -8.31 16.30
N PHE A 35 -15.41 -7.30 15.50
CA PHE A 35 -14.47 -6.23 15.87
C PHE A 35 -15.13 -5.04 16.56
N SER A 36 -16.47 -4.91 16.53
CA SER A 36 -17.22 -3.79 17.14
C SER A 36 -18.22 -4.22 18.22
N GLU A 37 -18.60 -5.50 18.27
CA GLU A 37 -19.49 -6.06 19.29
C GLU A 37 -18.82 -6.07 20.69
N ALA A 38 -19.44 -5.44 21.69
CA ALA A 38 -18.91 -5.38 23.05
C ALA A 38 -18.86 -6.74 23.78
N GLN A 39 -19.65 -7.72 23.32
CA GLN A 39 -19.77 -9.04 23.90
C GLN A 39 -19.91 -10.10 22.81
N VAL A 40 -19.31 -11.26 23.04
CA VAL A 40 -19.40 -12.43 22.15
C VAL A 40 -20.00 -13.61 22.93
N THR A 41 -20.84 -14.41 22.27
CA THR A 41 -21.38 -15.65 22.84
C THR A 41 -20.56 -16.83 22.36
N VAL A 42 -20.03 -17.62 23.29
CA VAL A 42 -19.15 -18.76 23.00
C VAL A 42 -19.72 -20.05 23.59
N THR A 43 -19.45 -21.16 22.91
CA THR A 43 -19.71 -22.51 23.45
C THR A 43 -18.63 -22.86 24.48
N VAL A 44 -19.04 -23.46 25.59
CA VAL A 44 -18.19 -23.95 26.67
C VAL A 44 -18.51 -25.43 26.95
N PRO A 45 -17.71 -26.14 27.77
CA PRO A 45 -17.88 -27.58 27.95
C PRO A 45 -19.30 -28.00 28.37
N LYS A 46 -19.71 -29.19 27.91
CA LYS A 46 -21.08 -29.76 27.96
C LYS A 46 -22.06 -29.10 26.98
N ASN A 47 -21.58 -28.52 25.88
CA ASN A 47 -22.37 -27.78 24.89
C ASN A 47 -23.22 -26.63 25.49
N ALA A 48 -22.81 -26.09 26.64
CA ALA A 48 -23.42 -24.89 27.20
C ALA A 48 -22.90 -23.65 26.46
N THR A 49 -23.65 -22.54 26.50
CA THR A 49 -23.20 -21.25 25.97
C THR A 49 -23.00 -20.25 27.11
N THR A 50 -22.07 -19.32 26.92
CA THR A 50 -21.90 -18.16 27.80
C THR A 50 -21.56 -16.94 26.98
N THR A 51 -22.00 -15.78 27.45
CA THR A 51 -21.61 -14.48 26.89
C THR A 51 -20.42 -13.93 27.67
N LEU A 52 -19.43 -13.38 26.98
CA LEU A 52 -18.20 -12.81 27.53
C LEU A 52 -17.97 -11.41 26.96
N LYS A 53 -17.24 -10.53 27.68
CA LYS A 53 -16.67 -9.32 27.07
C LYS A 53 -15.81 -9.75 25.89
N ASN A 54 -16.02 -9.14 24.73
CA ASN A 54 -15.31 -9.49 23.52
C ASN A 54 -13.83 -9.03 23.59
N PRO A 55 -12.85 -9.94 23.54
CA PRO A 55 -11.43 -9.57 23.56
C PRO A 55 -10.92 -9.02 22.22
N LEU A 56 -11.69 -9.17 21.13
CA LEU A 56 -11.31 -8.69 19.78
C LEU A 56 -11.76 -7.26 19.49
N MET A 57 -12.66 -6.72 20.33
CA MET A 57 -13.12 -5.33 20.22
C MET A 57 -12.02 -4.34 20.61
N SER A 58 -11.32 -4.59 21.72
CA SER A 58 -10.20 -3.77 22.19
C SER A 58 -9.41 -4.48 23.29
N TYR A 59 -8.11 -4.20 23.39
CA TYR A 59 -7.27 -4.67 24.49
C TYR A 59 -7.33 -3.68 25.67
N THR A 60 -7.33 -4.17 26.91
CA THR A 60 -7.31 -3.33 28.12
C THR A 60 -5.89 -3.29 28.66
N LEU A 61 -5.30 -2.11 28.75
CA LEU A 61 -3.89 -1.90 29.12
C LEU A 61 -3.73 -1.94 30.64
N HIS A 62 -2.85 -2.80 31.16
CA HIS A 62 -2.64 -3.00 32.59
C HIS A 62 -1.18 -3.41 32.94
N PRO A 63 -0.27 -2.45 33.25
CA PRO A 63 -0.45 -1.00 33.18
C PRO A 63 -0.45 -0.48 31.73
N ILE A 64 -0.68 0.83 31.56
CA ILE A 64 -0.35 1.54 30.32
C ILE A 64 1.16 1.41 30.06
N PRO A 65 1.62 1.18 28.81
CA PRO A 65 3.04 1.07 28.49
C PRO A 65 3.84 2.31 28.92
N VAL A 66 4.99 2.08 29.56
CA VAL A 66 5.90 3.18 29.94
C VAL A 66 6.45 3.82 28.67
N GLY A 67 6.22 5.13 28.51
CA GLY A 67 6.64 5.88 27.32
C GLY A 67 5.64 5.88 26.16
N ALA A 68 4.39 5.44 26.37
CA ALA A 68 3.29 5.65 25.43
C ALA A 68 3.20 7.16 25.04
N PRO A 69 3.29 7.52 23.75
CA PRO A 69 3.53 8.91 23.35
C PRO A 69 2.22 9.69 23.18
N ASP A 70 1.94 10.66 24.05
CA ASP A 70 0.90 11.65 23.78
C ASP A 70 1.29 12.56 22.60
N TYR A 71 0.30 12.95 21.79
CA TYR A 71 0.50 13.80 20.62
C TYR A 71 -0.66 14.76 20.40
N SER A 72 -0.35 15.92 19.82
CA SER A 72 -1.35 16.90 19.40
C SER A 72 -0.78 17.75 18.26
N ASP A 73 -1.55 17.90 17.19
CA ASP A 73 -1.27 18.80 16.06
C ASP A 73 -2.15 20.08 16.08
N GLY A 74 -3.03 20.21 17.07
CA GLY A 74 -4.01 21.30 17.18
C GLY A 74 -5.34 21.05 16.44
N GLN A 75 -5.46 19.96 15.67
CA GLN A 75 -6.70 19.49 15.04
C GLN A 75 -7.12 18.10 15.58
N LEU A 76 -6.14 17.26 15.92
CA LEU A 76 -6.22 15.99 16.61
C LEU A 76 -5.37 16.05 17.88
N SER A 77 -5.80 15.34 18.93
CA SER A 77 -4.99 15.06 20.12
C SER A 77 -5.21 13.61 20.54
N VAL A 78 -4.13 12.88 20.81
CA VAL A 78 -4.17 11.48 21.26
C VAL A 78 -3.46 11.39 22.62
N TYR A 79 -4.05 10.61 23.54
CA TYR A 79 -3.64 10.56 24.94
C TYR A 79 -3.26 9.13 25.35
N PHE A 80 -2.33 8.52 24.60
CA PHE A 80 -1.90 7.14 24.82
C PHE A 80 -1.30 6.89 26.22
N ALA A 81 -0.79 7.92 26.90
CA ALA A 81 -0.34 7.81 28.30
C ALA A 81 -1.49 7.74 29.33
N GLU A 82 -2.73 8.04 28.92
CA GLU A 82 -3.93 8.04 29.77
C GLU A 82 -4.98 7.00 29.37
N TRP A 83 -4.98 6.55 28.11
CA TRP A 83 -5.92 5.57 27.60
C TRP A 83 -5.68 4.17 28.19
N VAL A 84 -6.66 3.68 28.96
CA VAL A 84 -6.62 2.37 29.64
C VAL A 84 -7.02 1.19 28.74
N ARG A 85 -7.33 1.46 27.47
CA ARG A 85 -7.61 0.45 26.43
C ARG A 85 -7.20 0.99 25.07
N THR A 86 -7.14 0.12 24.07
CA THR A 86 -7.04 0.54 22.67
C THR A 86 -8.37 1.08 22.15
N TYR A 87 -8.28 2.04 21.24
CA TYR A 87 -9.40 2.70 20.57
C TYR A 87 -9.19 2.76 19.06
N ARG A 88 -10.29 2.73 18.31
CA ARG A 88 -10.34 3.01 16.86
C ARG A 88 -11.22 4.22 16.62
N TRP A 89 -10.78 5.16 15.77
CA TRP A 89 -11.47 6.43 15.55
C TRP A 89 -11.79 7.18 16.84
N ALA A 90 -10.79 7.26 17.73
CA ALA A 90 -10.89 8.03 18.97
C ALA A 90 -11.13 9.52 18.65
N SER A 91 -12.19 10.10 19.23
CA SER A 91 -12.31 11.55 19.36
C SER A 91 -11.12 12.11 20.12
N GLY A 92 -10.65 13.33 19.78
CA GLY A 92 -9.47 13.97 20.39
C GLY A 92 -9.61 14.42 21.84
N GLU A 93 -10.13 13.55 22.71
CA GLU A 93 -10.49 13.77 24.10
C GLU A 93 -9.83 12.72 25.01
N ARG A 94 -9.61 13.06 26.29
CA ARG A 94 -9.02 12.14 27.29
C ARG A 94 -9.88 10.91 27.60
N ASN A 95 -11.19 10.99 27.33
CA ASN A 95 -12.13 9.87 27.44
C ASN A 95 -12.82 9.67 26.08
N PRO A 96 -12.12 9.09 25.09
CA PRO A 96 -12.54 9.16 23.70
C PRO A 96 -13.73 8.26 23.40
N ARG A 97 -14.54 8.69 22.44
CA ARG A 97 -15.56 7.87 21.79
C ARG A 97 -15.01 7.39 20.45
N GLU A 98 -15.38 6.18 20.07
CA GLU A 98 -15.08 5.59 18.76
C GLU A 98 -16.18 6.02 17.79
N ASN A 99 -15.83 6.71 16.70
CA ASN A 99 -16.79 7.20 15.71
C ASN A 99 -16.54 6.60 14.32
N TYR A 100 -17.27 5.53 14.01
CA TYR A 100 -17.18 4.84 12.72
C TYR A 100 -18.10 5.52 11.68
N THR A 101 -17.54 6.44 10.88
CA THR A 101 -18.22 6.99 9.70
C THR A 101 -17.40 6.71 8.44
N GLU A 102 -17.92 5.79 7.62
CA GLU A 102 -17.50 5.41 6.25
C GLU A 102 -15.98 5.29 5.99
N LEU A 103 -15.49 4.05 6.07
CA LEU A 103 -14.13 3.65 5.73
C LEU A 103 -14.13 2.82 4.45
N ASN A 104 -13.65 3.40 3.35
CA ASN A 104 -13.39 2.72 2.09
C ASN A 104 -11.99 3.11 1.58
N SER A 105 -11.05 2.17 1.51
CA SER A 105 -9.78 2.32 0.76
C SER A 105 -9.16 0.98 0.35
N TRP A 106 -8.69 0.94 -0.90
CA TRP A 106 -8.07 -0.17 -1.66
C TRP A 106 -7.38 0.48 -2.88
N ASP A 107 -6.11 0.28 -3.24
CA ASP A 107 -5.01 -0.54 -2.69
C ASP A 107 -3.65 -0.09 -3.27
N TYR A 108 -2.60 -0.84 -2.92
CA TYR A 108 -1.33 -1.06 -3.62
C TYR A 108 -0.11 -0.15 -3.22
N PHE A 109 1.05 -0.62 -2.70
CA PHE A 109 1.58 -1.94 -2.25
C PHE A 109 3.09 -1.84 -1.70
N SER A 110 4.17 -2.47 -2.23
CA SER A 110 5.31 -3.26 -1.58
C SER A 110 5.92 -2.89 -0.25
N ASN A 111 6.53 -1.74 -0.23
CA ASN A 111 7.50 -1.27 0.72
C ASN A 111 7.52 0.18 0.33
N THR A 112 7.43 1.02 1.34
CA THR A 112 7.35 2.46 1.15
C THR A 112 8.65 3.02 0.54
N ASP A 113 9.74 2.25 0.48
CA ASP A 113 11.01 2.67 -0.09
C ASP A 113 11.62 1.62 -1.05
N PRO A 114 11.45 1.77 -2.38
CA PRO A 114 12.27 1.05 -3.34
C PRO A 114 13.67 1.70 -3.42
N LYS A 115 14.59 1.20 -2.58
CA LYS A 115 16.01 1.59 -2.52
C LYS A 115 16.83 1.30 -3.79
N ALA A 116 16.21 0.74 -4.82
CA ALA A 116 16.78 0.60 -6.16
C ALA A 116 16.07 1.56 -7.13
N PRO A 117 16.80 2.25 -8.03
CA PRO A 117 16.15 3.11 -9.03
C PRO A 117 15.17 2.26 -9.87
N PRO A 118 13.89 2.65 -9.94
CA PRO A 118 12.90 1.89 -10.69
C PRO A 118 13.34 1.80 -12.16
N PRO A 119 13.28 0.62 -12.79
CA PRO A 119 13.39 0.55 -14.24
C PRO A 119 12.24 1.36 -14.89
N PRO A 120 12.37 1.81 -16.16
CA PRO A 120 11.43 2.77 -16.77
C PRO A 120 9.95 2.33 -16.82
N ASP A 121 9.71 1.03 -16.61
CA ASP A 121 8.42 0.34 -16.56
C ASP A 121 7.84 0.16 -15.15
N ALA A 122 8.63 0.32 -14.08
CA ALA A 122 8.18 0.19 -12.69
C ALA A 122 7.32 1.36 -12.18
N ALA A 123 6.89 2.27 -13.08
CA ALA A 123 5.95 3.33 -12.77
C ALA A 123 4.52 2.81 -12.49
N SER A 124 4.20 1.55 -12.79
CA SER A 124 2.98 0.85 -12.32
C SER A 124 3.21 -0.03 -11.08
N LEU A 125 4.45 -0.19 -10.62
CA LEU A 125 4.78 -1.14 -9.55
C LEU A 125 4.79 -0.50 -8.17
N THR A 126 4.09 -1.18 -7.29
CA THR A 126 4.08 -1.13 -5.83
C THR A 126 3.64 -2.61 -5.51
N SER A 127 4.32 -3.50 -4.72
CA SER A 127 3.87 -4.94 -4.39
C SER A 127 3.60 -5.54 -2.90
N LEU A 128 2.94 -4.90 -1.86
CA LEU A 128 2.59 -5.21 -0.39
C LEU A 128 2.32 -4.04 0.70
N GLU A 129 3.29 -3.35 1.35
CA GLU A 129 3.21 -2.46 2.59
C GLU A 129 2.32 -1.18 2.60
N GLU A 130 2.25 -0.39 1.55
CA GLU A 130 1.52 0.89 1.41
C GLU A 130 0.01 0.80 1.72
N PRO A 131 -0.76 -0.19 1.24
CA PRO A 131 -2.15 -0.37 1.63
C PRO A 131 -2.25 -1.03 2.99
N HIS A 132 -1.19 -1.70 3.46
CA HIS A 132 -1.07 -2.02 4.88
C HIS A 132 -1.03 -0.72 5.70
N ASN A 133 -0.26 0.30 5.29
CA ASN A 133 -0.28 1.61 5.92
C ASN A 133 -1.66 2.26 5.80
N GLN A 134 -2.28 2.22 4.63
CA GLN A 134 -3.61 2.76 4.40
C GLN A 134 -4.64 2.13 5.37
N ILE A 135 -4.68 0.80 5.48
CA ILE A 135 -5.55 0.09 6.44
C ILE A 135 -5.19 0.44 7.89
N HIS A 136 -3.91 0.62 8.23
CA HIS A 136 -3.51 1.11 9.55
C HIS A 136 -4.11 2.50 9.87
N LEU A 137 -4.02 3.45 8.94
CA LEU A 137 -4.58 4.80 9.10
C LEU A 137 -6.11 4.78 9.11
N ASP A 138 -6.75 4.02 8.21
CA ASP A 138 -8.21 3.94 8.12
C ASP A 138 -8.85 3.21 9.28
N ILE A 139 -8.20 2.19 9.85
CA ILE A 139 -8.69 1.55 11.07
C ILE A 139 -8.44 2.43 12.29
N GLY A 140 -7.25 3.02 12.38
CA GLY A 140 -6.86 3.79 13.55
C GLY A 140 -7.61 5.12 13.65
N GLY A 141 -7.61 5.93 12.60
CA GLY A 141 -7.97 7.34 12.69
C GLY A 141 -7.14 8.00 13.82
N GLY A 142 -7.81 8.63 14.79
CA GLY A 142 -7.15 9.15 16.01
C GLY A 142 -6.73 8.08 17.02
N GLY A 143 -6.80 6.79 16.70
CA GLY A 143 -6.61 5.65 17.61
C GLY A 143 -5.35 4.82 17.37
N ASP A 144 -5.14 3.80 18.20
CA ASP A 144 -3.89 3.03 18.33
C ASP A 144 -3.36 2.47 17.00
N MET A 145 -4.25 1.93 16.15
CA MET A 145 -3.88 1.32 14.87
C MET A 145 -3.19 2.28 13.89
N ALA A 146 -3.35 3.60 14.02
CA ALA A 146 -2.73 4.58 13.14
C ALA A 146 -1.30 4.96 13.57
N TYR A 147 -0.75 4.42 14.66
CA TYR A 147 0.59 4.77 15.16
C TYR A 147 1.44 3.54 15.50
N ASN A 148 2.65 3.45 14.95
CA ASN A 148 3.51 2.26 15.06
C ASN A 148 3.86 1.90 16.52
N GLU A 149 3.90 2.87 17.44
CA GLU A 149 4.13 2.64 18.87
C GLU A 149 2.98 1.87 19.57
N MET A 150 1.75 1.97 19.05
CA MET A 150 0.54 1.49 19.73
C MET A 150 -0.25 0.44 18.95
N ALA A 151 -0.12 0.39 17.61
CA ALA A 151 -0.96 -0.44 16.76
C ALA A 151 -1.01 -1.93 17.15
N ALA A 152 0.12 -2.52 17.55
CA ALA A 152 0.21 -3.92 17.94
C ALA A 152 -0.52 -4.29 19.26
N PHE A 153 -1.01 -3.30 20.02
CA PHE A 153 -1.90 -3.56 21.16
C PHE A 153 -3.35 -3.78 20.72
N ASP A 154 -3.78 -3.29 19.55
CA ASP A 154 -5.13 -3.52 19.07
C ASP A 154 -5.26 -4.97 18.56
N PRO A 155 -6.24 -5.76 19.03
CA PRO A 155 -6.42 -7.15 18.59
C PRO A 155 -6.53 -7.33 17.07
N MET A 156 -7.03 -6.32 16.33
CA MET A 156 -7.23 -6.41 14.88
C MET A 156 -5.93 -6.31 14.07
N PHE A 157 -4.85 -5.78 14.68
CA PHE A 157 -3.48 -5.79 14.13
C PHE A 157 -3.11 -7.16 13.56
N PHE A 158 -3.35 -8.22 14.35
CA PHE A 158 -2.98 -9.58 13.98
C PHE A 158 -3.82 -10.15 12.83
N PHE A 159 -5.07 -9.71 12.68
CA PHE A 159 -5.96 -10.13 11.58
C PHE A 159 -5.59 -9.43 10.27
N HIS A 160 -5.22 -8.15 10.37
CA HIS A 160 -4.65 -7.38 9.25
C HIS A 160 -3.33 -8.02 8.80
N HIS A 161 -2.36 -8.21 9.70
CA HIS A 161 -1.08 -8.82 9.38
C HIS A 161 -1.19 -10.28 8.90
N CYS A 162 -2.21 -11.03 9.32
CA CYS A 162 -2.45 -12.37 8.78
C CYS A 162 -2.96 -12.33 7.32
N ASN A 163 -3.68 -11.27 6.90
CA ASN A 163 -3.98 -11.06 5.47
C ASN A 163 -2.76 -10.51 4.71
N VAL A 164 -1.89 -9.71 5.35
CA VAL A 164 -0.60 -9.28 4.76
C VAL A 164 0.29 -10.50 4.46
N ASP A 165 0.41 -11.47 5.37
CA ASP A 165 1.13 -12.74 5.12
C ASP A 165 0.44 -13.58 4.02
N ARG A 166 -0.90 -13.56 3.94
CA ARG A 166 -1.65 -14.20 2.84
C ARG A 166 -1.33 -13.61 1.48
N LEU A 167 -1.35 -12.28 1.38
CA LEU A 167 -1.04 -11.54 0.15
C LEU A 167 0.43 -11.76 -0.24
N TYR A 168 1.34 -11.76 0.74
CA TYR A 168 2.75 -12.12 0.52
C TYR A 168 2.91 -13.54 -0.01
N ALA A 169 2.23 -14.53 0.59
CA ALA A 169 2.28 -15.91 0.15
C ALA A 169 1.71 -16.12 -1.27
N LEU A 170 0.65 -15.38 -1.64
CA LEU A 170 0.12 -15.36 -3.01
C LEU A 170 1.13 -14.74 -4.00
N TRP A 171 1.73 -13.61 -3.65
CA TRP A 171 2.75 -12.94 -4.46
C TRP A 171 3.99 -13.82 -4.66
N GLU A 172 4.54 -14.38 -3.58
CA GLU A 172 5.70 -15.27 -3.63
C GLU A 172 5.41 -16.55 -4.45
N TYR A 173 4.18 -17.05 -4.39
CA TYR A 173 3.78 -18.23 -5.15
C TYR A 173 3.77 -18.01 -6.68
N VAL A 174 3.38 -16.81 -7.13
CA VAL A 174 3.37 -16.48 -8.56
C VAL A 174 4.67 -15.84 -9.06
N TYR A 175 5.47 -15.26 -8.16
CA TYR A 175 6.80 -14.68 -8.42
C TYR A 175 7.96 -15.37 -7.67
N PRO A 176 8.05 -16.71 -7.61
CA PRO A 176 9.01 -17.43 -6.75
C PRO A 176 10.48 -17.21 -7.09
N ASP A 177 10.77 -16.70 -8.29
CA ASP A 177 12.10 -16.37 -8.77
C ASP A 177 12.64 -15.05 -8.16
N TYR A 178 11.74 -14.13 -7.76
CA TYR A 178 12.07 -12.85 -7.14
C TYR A 178 12.26 -13.03 -5.62
N TRP A 179 13.49 -12.89 -5.15
CA TRP A 179 13.87 -13.13 -3.76
C TRP A 179 15.03 -12.21 -3.33
N ILE A 180 15.13 -11.86 -2.05
CA ILE A 180 16.08 -10.88 -1.51
C ILE A 180 17.54 -11.12 -1.94
N GLY A 181 17.98 -12.38 -2.08
CA GLY A 181 19.31 -12.74 -2.58
C GLY A 181 19.46 -12.88 -4.11
N ASN A 182 18.36 -12.90 -4.86
CA ASN A 182 18.34 -13.11 -6.31
C ASN A 182 18.36 -11.80 -7.10
N GLY A 183 17.72 -10.74 -6.59
CA GLY A 183 17.52 -9.50 -7.35
C GLY A 183 16.41 -9.58 -8.40
N TYR A 184 16.39 -8.60 -9.30
CA TYR A 184 15.56 -8.55 -10.50
C TYR A 184 16.43 -8.30 -11.74
N TYR A 185 16.00 -8.77 -12.90
CA TYR A 185 16.64 -8.41 -14.17
C TYR A 185 16.11 -7.06 -14.64
N ASP A 186 17.00 -6.15 -15.01
CA ASP A 186 16.63 -4.88 -15.65
C ASP A 186 16.19 -5.09 -17.12
N ALA A 187 15.68 -4.02 -17.75
CA ALA A 187 15.22 -4.04 -19.14
C ALA A 187 16.34 -4.36 -20.17
N ASN A 188 17.61 -4.40 -19.78
CA ASN A 188 18.75 -4.80 -20.61
C ASN A 188 19.23 -6.23 -20.30
N GLY A 189 18.54 -6.97 -19.43
CA GLY A 189 18.93 -8.30 -18.96
C GLY A 189 20.04 -8.29 -17.90
N GLY A 190 20.36 -7.13 -17.31
CA GLY A 190 21.33 -7.00 -16.23
C GLY A 190 20.73 -7.40 -14.88
N LEU A 191 21.37 -8.31 -14.15
CA LEU A 191 20.90 -8.68 -12.81
C LEU A 191 21.19 -7.56 -11.80
N THR A 192 20.14 -6.89 -11.34
CA THR A 192 20.18 -5.89 -10.28
C THR A 192 19.82 -6.56 -8.96
N PRO A 193 20.74 -6.73 -8.00
CA PRO A 193 20.39 -7.23 -6.67
C PRO A 193 19.40 -6.26 -6.01
N PHE A 194 18.50 -6.79 -5.17
CA PHE A 194 17.67 -5.94 -4.32
C PHE A 194 18.61 -5.13 -3.42
N ARG A 195 18.64 -3.80 -3.63
CA ARG A 195 19.58 -2.90 -2.96
C ARG A 195 19.05 -2.51 -1.59
N GLU A 196 19.97 -2.37 -0.65
CA GLU A 196 19.73 -1.76 0.64
C GLU A 196 20.70 -0.55 0.78
N SER A 197 20.31 0.56 0.13
CA SER A 197 20.95 1.90 0.13
C SER A 197 22.36 2.02 -0.53
N PRO A 198 22.87 3.24 -0.82
CA PRO A 198 22.21 4.44 -1.39
C PRO A 198 23.03 4.95 -2.65
N PRO A 199 22.96 6.20 -3.15
CA PRO A 199 22.02 7.31 -2.90
C PRO A 199 21.40 7.97 -4.17
N LEU A 200 20.56 8.99 -3.93
CA LEU A 200 20.12 10.09 -4.83
C LEU A 200 19.08 9.83 -5.94
N CYS A 201 17.83 10.22 -5.65
CA CYS A 201 16.95 10.85 -6.66
C CYS A 201 17.38 12.32 -6.91
N GLY A 202 18.61 12.51 -7.39
CA GLY A 202 19.20 13.81 -7.69
C GLY A 202 19.66 13.88 -9.15
N SER A 203 19.31 14.95 -9.86
CA SER A 203 19.55 15.09 -11.30
C SER A 203 21.02 14.98 -11.71
N GLY A 204 21.40 13.80 -12.23
CA GLY A 204 22.53 13.59 -13.14
C GLY A 204 23.94 13.52 -12.54
N TRP A 205 24.42 12.32 -12.22
CA TRP A 205 25.86 12.02 -12.07
C TRP A 205 26.25 10.69 -12.75
N LYS A 206 27.50 10.59 -13.19
CA LYS A 206 28.01 9.51 -14.07
C LYS A 206 28.54 8.30 -13.30
N LEU A 207 28.37 7.11 -13.88
CA LEU A 207 29.08 5.89 -13.45
C LEU A 207 30.59 6.11 -13.39
N ASN A 208 31.21 5.67 -12.29
CA ASN A 208 32.56 5.12 -12.31
C ASN A 208 32.76 4.12 -11.16
N HIS A 209 33.43 3.00 -11.47
CA HIS A 209 33.56 1.85 -10.58
C HIS A 209 34.31 2.13 -9.27
N ARG A 210 33.66 1.90 -8.12
CA ARG A 210 34.19 1.16 -6.95
C ARG A 210 33.19 1.07 -5.78
N VAL A 211 33.20 -0.09 -5.12
CA VAL A 211 32.75 -0.43 -3.74
C VAL A 211 31.50 0.31 -3.21
N PHE A 212 30.40 -0.44 -3.07
CA PHE A 212 29.10 0.05 -2.57
C PHE A 212 29.14 0.29 -1.05
N PRO A 213 28.73 1.47 -0.55
CA PRO A 213 28.55 1.72 0.88
C PRO A 213 27.09 1.38 1.31
N GLU A 214 26.94 0.26 2.01
CA GLU A 214 26.13 -0.04 3.22
C GLU A 214 24.83 0.76 3.59
N ASP A 215 23.85 0.08 4.23
CA ASP A 215 22.57 0.66 4.70
C ASP A 215 22.73 1.46 6.01
N PRO A 216 22.52 2.79 6.02
CA PRO A 216 22.71 3.61 7.21
C PRO A 216 21.75 3.28 8.36
N SER A 217 20.67 2.52 8.14
CA SER A 217 19.64 2.23 9.15
C SER A 217 19.82 0.89 9.85
N GLY A 218 20.39 0.93 11.06
CA GLY A 218 20.49 -0.25 11.94
C GLY A 218 19.12 -0.75 12.42
N THR A 219 19.08 -1.98 12.92
CA THR A 219 17.89 -2.58 13.56
C THR A 219 18.09 -2.68 15.08
N TYR A 220 17.21 -3.37 15.81
CA TYR A 220 17.40 -3.63 17.25
C TYR A 220 18.64 -4.51 17.55
N GLN A 221 19.24 -5.15 16.55
CA GLN A 221 20.44 -5.99 16.72
C GLN A 221 21.53 -5.80 15.67
N GLU A 222 21.20 -5.28 14.50
CA GLU A 222 22.18 -5.04 13.45
C GLU A 222 22.62 -3.57 13.54
N ASP A 223 23.93 -3.34 13.69
CA ASP A 223 24.49 -1.99 13.70
C ASP A 223 24.12 -1.26 12.40
N PRO A 224 23.94 0.08 12.44
CA PRO A 224 23.96 0.90 11.23
C PRO A 224 25.11 0.48 10.30
N ASN A 225 24.81 0.28 9.01
CA ASN A 225 25.69 -0.21 7.95
C ASN A 225 25.85 -1.75 7.85
N THR A 226 25.06 -2.55 8.59
CA THR A 226 24.98 -4.00 8.35
C THR A 226 24.11 -4.31 7.12
N SER A 227 24.61 -5.13 6.18
CA SER A 227 23.81 -5.61 5.04
C SER A 227 22.76 -6.63 5.49
N ILE A 228 21.48 -6.39 5.19
CA ILE A 228 20.43 -7.38 5.46
C ILE A 228 20.45 -8.42 4.32
N SER A 229 20.03 -9.64 4.62
CA SER A 229 20.12 -10.77 3.70
C SER A 229 19.06 -11.83 4.01
N GLU A 230 18.94 -12.87 3.19
CA GLU A 230 18.09 -14.01 3.54
C GLU A 230 18.53 -14.74 4.83
N THR A 231 19.75 -14.49 5.29
CA THR A 231 20.37 -15.04 6.52
C THR A 231 20.40 -14.06 7.69
N SER A 232 19.91 -12.82 7.53
CA SER A 232 19.82 -11.87 8.63
C SER A 232 18.78 -12.31 9.66
N GLY A 233 19.09 -12.04 10.93
CA GLY A 233 18.22 -12.38 12.04
C GLY A 233 16.94 -11.55 12.04
N LEU A 234 15.83 -12.18 12.41
CA LEU A 234 14.53 -11.54 12.64
C LEU A 234 14.26 -11.47 14.15
N PRO A 235 14.95 -10.60 14.92
CA PRO A 235 14.69 -10.46 16.34
C PRO A 235 13.32 -9.84 16.63
N PRO A 236 12.69 -10.17 17.78
CA PRO A 236 13.18 -11.07 18.83
C PRO A 236 12.85 -12.55 18.57
N PHE A 237 12.36 -12.92 17.38
CA PHE A 237 11.81 -14.25 17.09
C PHE A 237 12.92 -15.31 17.06
N ARG A 238 12.89 -16.25 18.02
CA ARG A 238 13.90 -17.31 18.15
C ARG A 238 13.41 -18.68 17.68
N LYS A 239 14.30 -19.43 17.03
CA LYS A 239 14.13 -20.86 16.73
C LYS A 239 14.53 -21.72 17.92
N ASP A 240 15.59 -21.31 18.63
CA ASP A 240 16.13 -21.98 19.80
C ASP A 240 16.86 -20.98 20.74
N SER A 241 17.59 -21.49 21.74
CA SER A 241 18.31 -20.65 22.71
C SER A 241 19.39 -19.75 22.11
N ASN A 242 19.88 -20.07 20.91
CA ASN A 242 21.06 -19.49 20.29
C ASN A 242 20.73 -18.78 18.97
N ASN A 243 19.73 -19.26 18.22
CA ASN A 243 19.43 -18.81 16.86
C ASN A 243 18.09 -18.04 16.76
N TYR A 244 18.12 -16.91 16.07
CA TYR A 244 16.92 -16.24 15.56
C TYR A 244 16.37 -16.94 14.31
N TRP A 245 15.08 -16.72 14.02
CA TRP A 245 14.54 -16.95 12.68
C TRP A 245 15.26 -16.03 11.69
N VAL A 246 15.40 -16.45 10.43
CA VAL A 246 15.92 -15.65 9.32
C VAL A 246 14.92 -15.68 8.16
N THR A 247 14.98 -14.70 7.26
CA THR A 247 14.05 -14.59 6.11
C THR A 247 13.98 -15.87 5.27
N LYS A 248 15.10 -16.60 5.12
CA LYS A 248 15.16 -17.91 4.47
C LYS A 248 14.34 -19.01 5.15
N ASP A 249 14.23 -19.00 6.48
CA ASP A 249 13.43 -20.01 7.20
C ASP A 249 11.93 -19.85 6.90
N VAL A 250 11.49 -18.61 6.63
CA VAL A 250 10.10 -18.23 6.41
C VAL A 250 9.74 -18.09 4.92
N ARG A 251 10.60 -18.54 4.01
CA ARG A 251 10.34 -18.54 2.58
C ARG A 251 9.29 -19.59 2.18
N GLY A 252 8.29 -19.19 1.42
CA GLY A 252 7.27 -20.05 0.81
C GLY A 252 6.32 -20.74 1.78
N LEU A 253 5.42 -21.54 1.21
CA LEU A 253 4.55 -22.47 1.95
C LEU A 253 4.65 -23.92 1.43
N GLN A 254 5.37 -24.15 0.33
CA GLN A 254 5.67 -25.51 -0.13
C GLN A 254 6.77 -26.15 0.74
N PRO A 255 6.73 -27.48 0.97
CA PRO A 255 7.73 -28.18 1.80
C PRO A 255 9.20 -28.08 1.35
N SER A 256 9.45 -27.57 0.14
CA SER A 256 10.77 -27.39 -0.46
C SER A 256 11.34 -25.97 -0.33
N GLN A 257 10.55 -24.98 0.10
CA GLN A 257 10.90 -23.55 0.01
C GLN A 257 11.47 -22.96 1.32
N GLY A 258 11.13 -23.54 2.48
CA GLY A 258 11.53 -23.04 3.80
C GLY A 258 11.27 -24.07 4.91
N LEU A 259 11.16 -23.62 6.16
CA LEU A 259 10.75 -24.49 7.27
C LEU A 259 9.23 -24.70 7.27
N THR A 260 8.78 -25.90 7.66
CA THR A 260 7.35 -26.23 7.78
C THR A 260 6.67 -25.33 8.80
N LYS A 261 5.87 -24.36 8.33
CA LYS A 261 5.16 -23.39 9.18
C LYS A 261 3.88 -23.94 9.84
N TYR A 262 3.44 -25.14 9.45
CA TYR A 262 2.21 -25.82 9.93
C TYR A 262 0.88 -25.08 9.67
N TYR A 263 0.89 -23.97 8.94
CA TYR A 263 -0.30 -23.29 8.42
C TYR A 263 -0.24 -23.17 6.89
N THR A 264 -1.37 -22.86 6.27
CA THR A 264 -1.51 -22.46 4.88
C THR A 264 -2.80 -21.65 4.72
N TYR A 265 -3.04 -21.11 3.54
CA TYR A 265 -4.27 -20.46 3.14
C TYR A 265 -5.16 -21.39 2.33
N ASP A 266 -6.48 -21.19 2.40
CA ASP A 266 -7.45 -21.93 1.59
C ASP A 266 -7.26 -21.65 0.10
N PRO A 267 -7.46 -22.63 -0.80
CA PRO A 267 -7.33 -22.43 -2.24
C PRO A 267 -8.29 -21.36 -2.78
N LEU A 268 -7.75 -20.37 -3.47
CA LEU A 268 -8.49 -19.22 -3.99
C LEU A 268 -8.92 -19.48 -5.44
N THR A 269 -10.22 -19.62 -5.69
CA THR A 269 -10.77 -19.82 -7.04
C THR A 269 -11.21 -18.47 -7.63
N LEU A 270 -10.60 -18.08 -8.74
CA LEU A 270 -10.77 -16.77 -9.38
C LEU A 270 -11.17 -16.91 -10.85
N PRO A 271 -11.96 -15.97 -11.40
CA PRO A 271 -12.16 -15.84 -12.84
C PRO A 271 -10.88 -15.33 -13.52
N VAL A 272 -10.67 -15.77 -14.77
CA VAL A 272 -9.71 -15.18 -15.70
C VAL A 272 -10.50 -14.66 -16.90
N SER A 273 -10.26 -13.41 -17.25
CA SER A 273 -10.77 -12.75 -18.45
C SER A 273 -9.76 -12.78 -19.59
N ASP A 274 -10.23 -12.50 -20.81
CA ASP A 274 -9.37 -12.23 -21.98
C ASP A 274 -8.66 -10.85 -21.93
N GLY A 275 -8.61 -10.23 -20.73
CA GLY A 275 -8.19 -8.84 -20.52
C GLY A 275 -9.31 -7.81 -20.72
N THR A 276 -10.48 -8.20 -21.23
CA THR A 276 -11.69 -7.36 -21.27
C THR A 276 -12.66 -7.73 -20.13
N SER A 277 -13.94 -7.36 -20.24
CA SER A 277 -15.00 -7.81 -19.32
C SER A 277 -15.42 -9.28 -19.49
N ASN A 278 -14.94 -9.99 -20.52
CA ASN A 278 -15.34 -11.37 -20.80
C ASN A 278 -14.53 -12.38 -19.96
N VAL A 279 -15.19 -13.09 -19.04
CA VAL A 279 -14.59 -14.23 -18.32
C VAL A 279 -14.50 -15.44 -19.25
N VAL A 280 -13.28 -15.96 -19.45
CA VAL A 280 -12.98 -17.10 -20.34
C VAL A 280 -12.67 -18.41 -19.59
N LYS A 281 -12.20 -18.32 -18.34
CA LYS A 281 -11.78 -19.47 -17.53
C LYS A 281 -11.99 -19.20 -16.03
N GLN A 282 -11.95 -20.24 -15.20
CA GLN A 282 -11.66 -20.13 -13.78
C GLN A 282 -10.38 -20.88 -13.45
N VAL A 283 -9.58 -20.34 -12.54
CA VAL A 283 -8.35 -20.95 -12.01
C VAL A 283 -8.44 -21.06 -10.50
N THR A 284 -7.77 -22.04 -9.91
CA THR A 284 -7.70 -22.22 -8.47
C THR A 284 -6.23 -22.16 -8.03
N ILE A 285 -5.90 -21.15 -7.24
CA ILE A 285 -4.56 -20.91 -6.70
C ILE A 285 -4.45 -21.67 -5.37
N ASP A 286 -3.59 -22.68 -5.33
CA ASP A 286 -3.29 -23.47 -4.13
C ASP A 286 -1.79 -23.41 -3.85
N VAL A 287 -1.41 -22.52 -2.93
CA VAL A 287 0.00 -22.23 -2.59
C VAL A 287 0.77 -23.42 -2.00
N THR A 288 0.09 -24.53 -1.67
CA THR A 288 0.73 -25.77 -1.18
C THR A 288 1.21 -26.71 -2.29
N LYS A 289 0.74 -26.51 -3.53
CA LYS A 289 1.05 -27.35 -4.69
C LYS A 289 2.13 -26.71 -5.56
N PRO A 290 2.94 -27.48 -6.31
CA PRO A 290 3.82 -26.90 -7.31
C PRO A 290 3.01 -26.31 -8.48
N SER A 291 3.57 -25.30 -9.17
CA SER A 291 2.98 -24.65 -10.35
C SER A 291 3.99 -24.50 -11.50
N THR A 292 3.52 -24.55 -12.75
CA THR A 292 4.35 -24.23 -13.92
C THR A 292 4.46 -22.72 -14.16
N LEU A 293 5.22 -22.29 -15.18
CA LEU A 293 5.28 -20.87 -15.57
C LEU A 293 3.97 -20.41 -16.23
N GLU A 294 3.35 -21.28 -17.01
CA GLU A 294 2.08 -21.07 -17.68
C GLU A 294 0.95 -20.91 -16.66
N GLU A 295 0.88 -21.80 -15.66
CA GLU A 295 -0.08 -21.70 -14.55
C GLU A 295 0.10 -20.40 -13.76
N ARG A 296 1.34 -20.04 -13.39
CA ARG A 296 1.65 -18.77 -12.72
C ARG A 296 1.20 -17.55 -13.56
N THR A 297 1.35 -17.60 -14.88
CA THR A 297 0.90 -16.53 -15.78
C THR A 297 -0.62 -16.33 -15.72
N GLU A 298 -1.39 -17.43 -15.72
CA GLU A 298 -2.84 -17.36 -15.54
C GLU A 298 -3.24 -16.89 -14.13
N TYR A 299 -2.51 -17.31 -13.09
CA TYR A 299 -2.76 -16.89 -11.71
C TYR A 299 -2.52 -15.38 -11.54
N ILE A 300 -1.47 -14.82 -12.16
CA ILE A 300 -1.22 -13.36 -12.17
C ILE A 300 -2.40 -12.63 -12.84
N ALA A 301 -2.88 -13.10 -13.99
CA ALA A 301 -4.04 -12.51 -14.66
C ALA A 301 -5.31 -12.54 -13.78
N ALA A 302 -5.53 -13.66 -13.07
CA ALA A 302 -6.66 -13.81 -12.15
C ALA A 302 -6.57 -12.88 -10.93
N LEU A 303 -5.38 -12.74 -10.33
CA LEU A 303 -5.12 -11.86 -9.19
C LEU A 303 -5.25 -10.38 -9.60
N HIS A 304 -4.73 -10.00 -10.77
CA HIS A 304 -4.93 -8.65 -11.33
C HIS A 304 -6.43 -8.34 -11.51
N GLN A 305 -7.23 -9.28 -11.97
CA GLN A 305 -8.68 -9.10 -12.10
C GLN A 305 -9.37 -9.00 -10.72
N TYR A 306 -9.03 -9.88 -9.78
CA TYR A 306 -9.66 -9.94 -8.45
C TYR A 306 -9.42 -8.68 -7.62
N TYR A 307 -8.21 -8.12 -7.70
CA TYR A 307 -7.80 -6.93 -6.96
C TYR A 307 -8.01 -5.60 -7.71
N GLY A 308 -8.67 -5.60 -8.88
CA GLY A 308 -9.02 -4.38 -9.62
C GLY A 308 -7.91 -3.79 -10.50
N GLY A 309 -6.76 -4.46 -10.64
CA GLY A 309 -5.66 -4.08 -11.53
C GLY A 309 -5.95 -4.21 -13.04
N ASN A 310 -7.15 -4.67 -13.45
CA ASN A 310 -7.57 -4.62 -14.85
C ASN A 310 -8.26 -3.27 -15.17
N THR A 311 -7.46 -2.27 -15.53
CA THR A 311 -7.92 -0.92 -15.90
C THR A 311 -8.84 -0.90 -17.14
N VAL A 312 -8.72 -1.89 -18.02
CA VAL A 312 -9.54 -2.04 -19.24
C VAL A 312 -10.95 -2.51 -18.90
N GLN A 313 -11.10 -3.42 -17.95
CA GLN A 313 -12.41 -3.82 -17.43
C GLN A 313 -13.12 -2.63 -16.75
N LEU A 314 -12.38 -1.80 -16.00
CA LEU A 314 -12.90 -0.58 -15.39
C LEU A 314 -13.32 0.47 -16.45
N ARG A 315 -12.60 0.59 -17.57
CA ARG A 315 -13.06 1.36 -18.74
C ARG A 315 -14.39 0.81 -19.27
N ASP A 316 -14.44 -0.47 -19.61
CA ASP A 316 -15.57 -1.07 -20.35
C ASP A 316 -16.87 -1.05 -19.54
N THR A 317 -16.79 -1.31 -18.22
CA THR A 317 -17.96 -1.32 -17.33
C THR A 317 -18.61 0.05 -17.15
N THR A 318 -17.91 1.15 -17.44
CA THR A 318 -18.48 2.51 -17.30
C THR A 318 -19.35 2.97 -18.48
N ASN A 319 -19.49 2.16 -19.54
CA ASN A 319 -20.14 2.52 -20.81
C ASN A 319 -19.56 3.76 -21.54
N LEU A 320 -18.45 4.33 -21.05
CA LEU A 320 -17.77 5.47 -21.65
C LEU A 320 -16.86 5.00 -22.80
N VAL A 321 -17.47 4.58 -23.90
CA VAL A 321 -16.76 4.19 -25.13
C VAL A 321 -16.22 5.45 -25.82
N ALA A 322 -15.07 5.95 -25.36
CA ALA A 322 -14.24 6.85 -26.14
C ALA A 322 -13.76 6.11 -27.40
N LYS A 323 -14.05 6.66 -28.58
CA LYS A 323 -13.61 6.07 -29.86
C LYS A 323 -12.11 6.30 -30.10
N PRO A 324 -11.45 5.46 -30.92
CA PRO A 324 -9.99 5.31 -30.90
C PRO A 324 -9.23 6.42 -31.64
N ALA A 325 -9.25 7.62 -31.06
CA ALA A 325 -8.43 8.74 -31.51
C ALA A 325 -7.77 9.55 -30.37
N LEU A 326 -8.06 9.24 -29.10
CA LEU A 326 -7.37 9.83 -27.93
C LEU A 326 -5.84 9.62 -27.96
N PHE A 327 -5.35 8.44 -28.36
CA PHE A 327 -3.97 7.99 -28.11
C PHE A 327 -3.35 7.24 -29.31
N ASN A 328 -3.22 7.92 -30.45
CA ASN A 328 -2.73 7.32 -31.71
C ASN A 328 -1.21 7.43 -31.91
N HIS A 329 -0.44 6.81 -31.01
CA HIS A 329 0.99 6.53 -31.20
C HIS A 329 1.23 5.03 -31.40
N PRO A 330 1.97 4.55 -32.41
CA PRO A 330 2.22 3.11 -32.58
C PRO A 330 3.10 2.56 -31.44
N VAL A 331 2.74 1.38 -30.89
CA VAL A 331 3.71 0.54 -30.16
C VAL A 331 4.52 -0.22 -31.21
N THR A 332 5.84 -0.18 -31.11
CA THR A 332 6.74 -0.88 -32.06
C THR A 332 6.90 -2.37 -31.76
N ASP A 333 6.76 -2.75 -30.49
CA ASP A 333 7.07 -4.09 -29.98
C ASP A 333 5.90 -4.62 -29.13
N VAL A 334 4.97 -5.33 -29.79
CA VAL A 334 3.82 -5.99 -29.15
C VAL A 334 4.04 -7.51 -29.26
N PRO A 335 4.10 -8.27 -28.15
CA PRO A 335 4.23 -9.72 -28.21
C PRO A 335 3.01 -10.38 -28.87
N ASP A 336 3.21 -11.47 -29.62
CA ASP A 336 2.13 -12.24 -30.28
C ASP A 336 1.01 -12.72 -29.32
N THR A 337 1.31 -12.81 -28.02
CA THR A 337 0.35 -13.17 -26.96
C THR A 337 -0.57 -12.03 -26.54
N HIS A 338 -0.31 -10.81 -27.02
CA HIS A 338 -0.98 -9.59 -26.60
C HIS A 338 -1.52 -8.78 -27.80
N GLN A 339 -2.45 -7.88 -27.51
CA GLN A 339 -2.94 -6.86 -28.42
C GLN A 339 -2.97 -5.50 -27.71
N VAL A 340 -2.76 -4.44 -28.48
CA VAL A 340 -2.84 -3.06 -27.97
C VAL A 340 -4.29 -2.69 -27.71
N VAL A 341 -4.53 -2.03 -26.58
CA VAL A 341 -5.84 -1.40 -26.32
C VAL A 341 -5.90 -0.07 -27.05
N ASP A 342 -6.48 -0.07 -28.25
CA ASP A 342 -6.62 1.15 -29.07
C ASP A 342 -7.47 2.21 -28.38
N GLY A 343 -7.09 3.49 -28.58
CA GLY A 343 -7.78 4.61 -27.96
C GLY A 343 -7.65 4.71 -26.44
N TYR A 344 -6.75 3.93 -25.82
CA TYR A 344 -6.58 3.88 -24.37
C TYR A 344 -5.14 4.14 -23.91
N ARG A 345 -5.01 4.83 -22.77
CA ARG A 345 -3.76 5.09 -22.04
C ARG A 345 -4.11 5.22 -20.56
N ASP A 346 -3.37 4.53 -19.71
CA ASP A 346 -3.44 4.72 -18.26
C ASP A 346 -2.63 5.96 -17.87
N PHE A 347 -3.16 6.74 -16.94
CA PHE A 347 -2.49 7.91 -16.36
C PHE A 347 -2.15 7.60 -14.91
N VAL A 348 -0.88 7.76 -14.56
CA VAL A 348 -0.32 7.21 -13.32
C VAL A 348 0.53 8.27 -12.65
N ILE A 349 0.26 8.58 -11.39
CA ILE A 349 1.03 9.52 -10.60
C ILE A 349 1.86 8.73 -9.61
N VAL A 350 3.17 8.72 -9.81
CA VAL A 350 4.12 8.16 -8.85
C VAL A 350 4.37 9.21 -7.78
N VAL A 351 3.97 8.91 -6.55
CA VAL A 351 4.09 9.81 -5.40
C VAL A 351 5.28 9.39 -4.55
N LEU A 352 6.07 10.34 -4.06
CA LEU A 352 7.11 10.15 -3.05
C LEU A 352 6.91 11.17 -1.92
N LEU A 353 6.60 10.69 -0.73
CA LEU A 353 6.40 11.44 0.52
C LEU A 353 7.63 11.29 1.43
N SER A 354 7.78 12.16 2.43
CA SER A 354 8.75 11.96 3.51
C SER A 354 8.06 11.33 4.72
N GLN A 355 8.58 10.20 5.23
CA GLN A 355 7.97 9.45 6.34
C GLN A 355 7.75 10.30 7.60
N TYR A 356 8.58 11.34 7.77
CA TYR A 356 8.59 12.24 8.92
C TYR A 356 8.45 13.72 8.49
N ALA A 357 7.76 13.99 7.38
CA ALA A 357 7.39 15.38 7.01
C ALA A 357 6.52 16.07 8.07
N PHE A 358 5.75 15.26 8.80
CA PHE A 358 4.93 15.63 9.93
C PHE A 358 5.15 14.59 11.04
N ARG A 359 4.92 14.99 12.29
CA ARG A 359 4.96 14.08 13.42
C ARG A 359 3.79 13.10 13.37
N GLY A 360 4.10 11.81 13.32
CA GLY A 360 3.12 10.72 13.20
C GLY A 360 2.61 10.51 11.78
N SER A 361 1.82 9.45 11.64
CA SER A 361 1.20 9.03 10.39
C SER A 361 0.38 10.13 9.71
N HIS A 362 0.41 10.13 8.39
CA HIS A 362 -0.29 11.08 7.53
C HIS A 362 -0.47 10.48 6.13
N ARG A 363 -1.38 11.03 5.32
CA ARG A 363 -1.58 10.59 3.93
C ARG A 363 -1.68 11.76 2.98
N LEU A 364 -1.19 11.58 1.76
CA LEU A 364 -1.49 12.48 0.65
C LEU A 364 -2.81 12.04 0.01
N GLU A 365 -3.75 12.96 -0.15
CA GLU A 365 -4.99 12.78 -0.90
C GLU A 365 -4.92 13.60 -2.18
N LEU A 366 -5.11 12.95 -3.35
CA LEU A 366 -5.06 13.59 -4.65
C LEU A 366 -6.45 13.72 -5.24
N PHE A 367 -6.84 14.95 -5.55
CA PHE A 367 -8.11 15.30 -6.17
C PHE A 367 -7.89 15.77 -7.60
N LEU A 368 -8.75 15.36 -8.52
CA LEU A 368 -8.82 15.88 -9.88
C LEU A 368 -10.21 16.49 -10.06
N ASP A 369 -10.26 17.78 -10.35
CA ASP A 369 -11.49 18.53 -10.58
C ASP A 369 -12.51 18.47 -9.41
N GLY A 370 -12.01 18.20 -8.20
CA GLY A 370 -12.80 18.06 -6.96
C GLY A 370 -13.18 16.62 -6.59
N VAL A 371 -12.93 15.65 -7.46
CA VAL A 371 -13.15 14.22 -7.19
C VAL A 371 -11.87 13.61 -6.60
N LEU A 372 -11.97 12.84 -5.51
CA LEU A 372 -10.84 12.08 -4.96
C LEU A 372 -10.44 10.99 -5.96
N VAL A 373 -9.17 10.97 -6.35
CA VAL A 373 -8.61 10.02 -7.34
C VAL A 373 -7.93 8.85 -6.64
N GLY A 374 -7.29 9.12 -5.51
CA GLY A 374 -6.59 8.15 -4.68
C GLY A 374 -5.78 8.85 -3.60
N ASN A 375 -5.10 8.05 -2.79
CA ASN A 375 -4.26 8.50 -1.70
C ASN A 375 -2.95 7.71 -1.67
N VAL A 376 -1.98 8.17 -0.85
CA VAL A 376 -0.78 7.41 -0.50
C VAL A 376 -0.49 7.64 0.99
N SER A 377 -0.35 6.55 1.76
CA SER A 377 -0.29 6.58 3.22
C SER A 377 1.10 6.34 3.82
N VAL A 378 1.48 7.26 4.71
CA VAL A 378 2.64 7.16 5.59
C VAL A 378 2.18 6.67 6.95
N PHE A 379 2.56 5.44 7.31
CA PHE A 379 2.43 4.91 8.67
C PHE A 379 3.74 5.13 9.42
N SER A 380 3.78 6.12 10.31
CA SER A 380 5.01 6.54 10.99
C SER A 380 4.85 6.91 12.47
N ARG A 381 5.99 6.84 13.16
CA ARG A 381 6.12 7.11 14.60
C ARG A 381 5.82 8.57 14.94
N ILE A 382 5.18 8.79 16.10
CA ILE A 382 4.98 10.12 16.70
C ILE A 382 6.33 10.75 17.10
N ASN A 383 7.27 9.91 17.56
CA ASN A 383 8.59 10.35 17.98
C ASN A 383 9.70 9.47 17.36
N PRO A 384 10.18 9.80 16.14
CA PRO A 384 11.27 9.06 15.51
C PRO A 384 12.60 9.13 16.28
N ALA A 385 12.82 10.13 17.14
CA ALA A 385 14.04 10.23 17.94
C ALA A 385 14.19 9.10 18.98
N ASN A 386 13.09 8.41 19.33
CA ASN A 386 13.11 7.20 20.17
C ASN A 386 13.47 5.93 19.38
N CYS A 387 13.81 6.05 18.09
CA CYS A 387 14.08 4.95 17.16
C CYS A 387 15.37 5.25 16.38
N GLU A 388 16.47 4.61 16.75
CA GLU A 388 17.80 4.84 16.14
C GLU A 388 17.80 4.58 14.63
N ALA A 389 17.13 3.50 14.18
CA ALA A 389 16.86 3.21 12.78
C ALA A 389 16.18 4.38 12.05
N CYS A 390 15.19 5.00 12.69
CA CYS A 390 14.39 6.08 12.13
C CYS A 390 15.22 7.37 12.01
N VAL A 391 16.00 7.71 13.06
CA VAL A 391 16.96 8.82 13.04
C VAL A 391 17.96 8.67 11.90
N ALA A 392 18.47 7.46 11.68
CA ALA A 392 19.44 7.21 10.62
C ALA A 392 18.83 7.33 9.21
N ARG A 393 17.60 6.83 8.98
CA ARG A 393 16.87 7.02 7.70
C ARG A 393 16.54 8.48 7.42
N ILE A 394 16.24 9.26 8.47
CA ILE A 394 16.06 10.73 8.34
C ILE A 394 17.39 11.36 7.90
N ALA A 395 18.50 11.00 8.55
CA ALA A 395 19.82 11.56 8.27
C ALA A 395 20.37 11.18 6.88
N SER A 396 20.03 10.00 6.34
CA SER A 396 20.41 9.58 4.98
C SER A 396 19.49 10.15 3.89
N GLY A 397 18.28 10.59 4.25
CA GLY A 397 17.22 10.98 3.33
C GLY A 397 16.39 9.81 2.80
N ASP A 398 16.69 8.57 3.20
CA ASP A 398 15.98 7.34 2.81
C ASP A 398 14.62 7.16 3.54
N ALA A 399 14.28 8.05 4.49
CA ALA A 399 12.99 8.07 5.16
C ALA A 399 11.85 8.56 4.24
N LYS A 400 11.57 7.81 3.16
CA LYS A 400 10.56 8.16 2.13
C LYS A 400 9.46 7.11 2.02
N THR A 401 8.32 7.55 1.47
CA THR A 401 7.18 6.70 1.19
C THR A 401 6.72 6.89 -0.25
N ARG A 402 6.90 5.88 -1.07
CA ARG A 402 6.45 5.82 -2.44
C ARG A 402 5.11 5.09 -2.53
N GLY A 403 4.18 5.67 -3.28
CA GLY A 403 2.94 5.03 -3.69
C GLY A 403 2.58 5.42 -5.13
N ILE A 404 1.48 4.88 -5.62
CA ILE A 404 1.01 5.12 -6.99
C ILE A 404 -0.48 5.46 -6.95
N ILE A 405 -0.87 6.52 -7.66
CA ILE A 405 -2.27 6.89 -7.88
C ILE A 405 -2.57 6.80 -9.37
N THR A 406 -3.40 5.85 -9.78
CA THR A 406 -3.90 5.73 -11.15
C THR A 406 -5.16 6.59 -11.31
N ILE A 407 -5.21 7.42 -12.36
CA ILE A 407 -6.39 8.25 -12.65
C ILE A 407 -7.42 7.42 -13.44
N PRO A 408 -8.65 7.21 -12.93
CA PRO A 408 -9.65 6.44 -13.65
C PRO A 408 -9.98 7.07 -15.01
N HIS A 409 -9.99 6.26 -16.08
CA HIS A 409 -10.28 6.74 -17.43
C HIS A 409 -11.63 7.47 -17.54
N ALA A 410 -12.65 6.99 -16.82
CA ALA A 410 -13.95 7.64 -16.75
C ALA A 410 -13.86 9.10 -16.27
N LEU A 411 -13.00 9.37 -15.27
CA LEU A 411 -12.78 10.72 -14.75
C LEU A 411 -11.99 11.59 -15.74
N VAL A 412 -11.02 11.01 -16.47
CA VAL A 412 -10.32 11.73 -17.55
C VAL A 412 -11.30 12.17 -18.63
N VAL A 413 -12.19 11.29 -19.10
CA VAL A 413 -13.23 11.63 -20.09
C VAL A 413 -14.17 12.71 -19.56
N GLN A 414 -14.63 12.61 -18.31
CA GLN A 414 -15.49 13.63 -17.68
C GLN A 414 -14.82 15.01 -17.63
N VAL A 415 -13.53 15.06 -17.27
CA VAL A 415 -12.76 16.33 -17.21
C VAL A 415 -12.57 16.92 -18.60
N LEU A 416 -12.25 16.11 -19.62
CA LEU A 416 -12.15 16.59 -21.01
C LEU A 416 -13.47 17.19 -21.51
N GLU A 417 -14.59 16.48 -21.31
CA GLU A 417 -15.92 16.94 -21.71
C GLU A 417 -16.35 18.20 -20.95
N LYS A 418 -16.07 18.29 -19.63
CA LYS A 418 -16.36 19.47 -18.80
C LYS A 418 -15.65 20.73 -19.29
N TYR A 419 -14.40 20.60 -19.73
CA TYR A 419 -13.59 21.72 -20.23
C TYR A 419 -13.67 21.92 -21.74
N GLY A 420 -14.60 21.26 -22.42
CA GLY A 420 -14.90 21.46 -23.85
C GLY A 420 -13.84 20.91 -24.81
N LEU A 421 -12.97 20.02 -24.35
CA LEU A 421 -11.99 19.32 -25.18
C LEU A 421 -12.64 18.09 -25.82
N ASN A 422 -12.33 17.85 -27.09
CA ASN A 422 -12.88 16.73 -27.84
C ASN A 422 -12.03 15.48 -27.65
N LYS A 423 -12.57 14.48 -26.94
CA LYS A 423 -11.93 13.17 -26.76
C LYS A 423 -11.49 12.48 -28.05
N GLU A 424 -12.05 12.80 -29.21
CA GLU A 424 -11.60 12.23 -30.50
C GLU A 424 -10.43 12.98 -31.17
N THR A 425 -9.99 14.15 -30.65
CA THR A 425 -8.96 14.96 -31.33
C THR A 425 -7.94 15.67 -30.42
N THR A 426 -8.13 15.66 -29.10
CA THR A 426 -7.20 16.30 -28.15
C THR A 426 -5.93 15.47 -27.98
N THR A 427 -4.75 16.11 -27.99
CA THR A 427 -3.46 15.39 -27.91
C THR A 427 -3.09 14.94 -26.50
N ASP A 428 -2.19 13.97 -26.37
CA ASP A 428 -1.62 13.54 -25.08
C ASP A 428 -1.13 14.74 -24.24
N GLU A 429 -0.43 15.70 -24.84
CA GLU A 429 0.07 16.89 -24.15
C GLU A 429 -1.06 17.83 -23.67
N GLU A 430 -2.11 18.00 -24.47
CA GLU A 430 -3.28 18.81 -24.09
C GLU A 430 -4.07 18.16 -22.95
N ILE A 431 -4.26 16.82 -23.00
CA ILE A 431 -4.89 16.05 -21.93
C ILE A 431 -4.07 16.19 -20.64
N VAL A 432 -2.75 15.94 -20.71
CA VAL A 432 -1.85 16.02 -19.56
C VAL A 432 -1.81 17.43 -18.97
N ALA A 433 -1.75 18.47 -19.82
CA ALA A 433 -1.79 19.86 -19.36
C ALA A 433 -3.11 20.20 -18.65
N LEU A 434 -4.26 19.72 -19.16
CA LEU A 434 -5.55 19.89 -18.50
C LEU A 434 -5.60 19.16 -17.16
N LEU A 435 -5.20 17.87 -17.12
CA LEU A 435 -5.20 17.08 -15.89
C LEU A 435 -4.29 17.73 -14.83
N LYS A 436 -3.04 18.08 -15.17
CA LYS A 436 -2.11 18.76 -14.24
C LYS A 436 -2.63 20.08 -13.71
N LYS A 437 -3.35 20.85 -14.52
CA LYS A 437 -3.97 22.13 -14.13
C LYS A 437 -5.12 21.94 -13.13
N HIS A 438 -5.84 20.83 -13.21
CA HIS A 438 -7.03 20.55 -12.38
C HIS A 438 -6.77 19.55 -11.24
N ILE A 439 -5.52 19.13 -11.04
CA ILE A 439 -5.10 18.38 -9.85
C ILE A 439 -4.91 19.34 -8.67
N VAL A 440 -5.34 18.88 -7.50
CA VAL A 440 -5.09 19.48 -6.18
C VAL A 440 -4.68 18.34 -5.25
N ALA A 441 -3.64 18.52 -4.44
CA ALA A 441 -3.27 17.56 -3.42
C ALA A 441 -3.35 18.19 -2.02
N LYS A 442 -3.73 17.37 -1.05
CA LYS A 442 -3.71 17.69 0.37
C LYS A 442 -2.85 16.65 1.08
N ILE A 443 -2.15 17.04 2.13
CA ILE A 443 -1.66 16.10 3.13
C ILE A 443 -2.58 16.24 4.34
N VAL A 444 -3.08 15.12 4.84
CA VAL A 444 -3.98 15.07 6.00
C VAL A 444 -3.42 14.12 7.07
N ASN A 445 -3.78 14.36 8.32
CA ASN A 445 -3.57 13.40 9.41
C ASN A 445 -4.58 12.24 9.28
N PRO A 446 -4.51 11.18 10.12
CA PRO A 446 -5.34 9.99 9.95
C PRO A 446 -6.85 10.21 10.12
N ILE A 447 -7.30 11.33 10.72
CA ILE A 447 -8.72 11.70 10.80
C ILE A 447 -9.21 12.57 9.62
N GLY A 448 -8.37 12.79 8.60
CA GLY A 448 -8.70 13.62 7.44
C GLY A 448 -8.49 15.13 7.65
N SER A 449 -7.90 15.54 8.77
CA SER A 449 -7.62 16.95 9.07
C SER A 449 -6.39 17.45 8.30
N ALA A 450 -6.51 18.59 7.62
CA ALA A 450 -5.48 19.07 6.69
C ALA A 450 -4.22 19.57 7.39
N LEU A 451 -3.07 19.02 7.00
CA LEU A 451 -1.73 19.41 7.44
C LEU A 451 -1.07 20.35 6.42
N ALA A 452 -1.19 20.05 5.13
CA ALA A 452 -0.62 20.84 4.04
C ALA A 452 -1.43 20.70 2.73
N HIS A 453 -1.16 21.55 1.74
CA HIS A 453 -1.76 21.44 0.42
C HIS A 453 -0.90 22.04 -0.70
N ALA A 454 -1.18 21.60 -1.94
CA ALA A 454 -0.65 22.16 -3.17
C ALA A 454 -1.70 22.10 -4.30
N SER A 455 -1.65 23.07 -5.22
CA SER A 455 -2.62 23.24 -6.32
C SER A 455 -2.01 24.03 -7.45
N HIS A 456 -2.30 23.69 -8.71
CA HIS A 456 -1.78 24.44 -9.84
C HIS A 456 -2.40 25.86 -9.93
N GLY A 457 -1.56 26.90 -9.83
CA GLY A 457 -1.91 28.28 -10.18
C GLY A 457 -2.83 29.08 -9.25
N HIS A 458 -3.57 28.46 -8.32
CA HIS A 458 -4.43 29.19 -7.37
C HIS A 458 -4.49 28.55 -5.97
N VAL A 459 -3.59 28.96 -5.09
CA VAL A 459 -3.97 29.09 -3.67
C VAL A 459 -4.75 30.40 -3.56
N THR A 460 -6.09 30.33 -3.62
CA THR A 460 -6.96 31.44 -3.19
C THR A 460 -6.97 31.51 -1.66
N ALA A 461 -5.80 31.77 -1.09
CA ALA A 461 -5.69 32.29 0.26
C ALA A 461 -6.54 33.57 0.34
N SER A 462 -7.27 33.74 1.44
CA SER A 462 -7.92 35.02 1.71
C SER A 462 -6.84 36.11 1.75
N PRO A 463 -7.05 37.30 1.13
CA PRO A 463 -6.04 38.34 1.10
C PRO A 463 -5.54 38.70 2.51
N GLY A 464 -4.32 38.25 2.84
CA GLY A 464 -3.70 38.43 4.16
C GLY A 464 -3.19 37.16 4.86
N SER A 465 -3.59 35.94 4.45
CA SER A 465 -3.06 34.70 5.06
C SER A 465 -1.83 34.17 4.33
N HIS A 466 -0.63 34.66 4.69
CA HIS A 466 0.64 34.04 4.29
C HIS A 466 0.83 32.71 5.05
N LEU A 467 0.28 31.62 4.51
CA LEU A 467 0.54 30.28 5.00
C LEU A 467 2.02 29.92 4.75
N PRO A 468 2.76 29.44 5.78
CA PRO A 468 4.17 29.12 5.64
C PRO A 468 4.37 27.95 4.69
N GLU A 469 5.52 27.94 4.01
CA GLU A 469 5.88 26.84 3.12
C GLU A 469 6.41 25.65 3.90
N LEU A 470 6.24 24.46 3.33
CA LEU A 470 6.94 23.27 3.79
C LEU A 470 8.44 23.40 3.46
N LYS A 471 9.29 22.91 4.37
CA LYS A 471 10.72 22.70 4.08
C LYS A 471 10.88 21.80 2.85
N GLU A 472 11.93 22.02 2.06
CA GLU A 472 12.15 21.35 0.77
C GLU A 472 12.16 19.82 0.92
N GLU A 473 12.83 19.31 1.95
CA GLU A 473 12.93 17.89 2.31
C GLU A 473 11.59 17.23 2.67
N HIS A 474 10.57 18.03 3.04
CA HIS A 474 9.23 17.60 3.42
C HIS A 474 8.22 17.70 2.26
N ARG A 475 8.58 18.33 1.13
CA ARG A 475 7.70 18.50 -0.04
C ARG A 475 7.50 17.14 -0.73
N PRO A 476 6.25 16.68 -0.93
CA PRO A 476 5.96 15.56 -1.81
C PRO A 476 6.49 15.78 -3.23
N ASN A 477 7.08 14.74 -3.81
CA ASN A 477 7.37 14.68 -5.24
C ASN A 477 6.29 13.86 -5.94
N LEU A 478 5.59 14.44 -6.91
CA LEU A 478 4.56 13.74 -7.70
C LEU A 478 5.00 13.73 -9.16
N ARG A 479 5.40 12.58 -9.70
CA ARG A 479 5.76 12.42 -11.12
C ARG A 479 4.55 11.95 -11.89
N PHE A 480 4.18 12.69 -12.93
CA PHE A 480 3.09 12.31 -13.82
C PHE A 480 3.62 11.41 -14.92
N HIS A 481 3.11 10.20 -14.98
CA HIS A 481 3.38 9.24 -16.03
C HIS A 481 2.11 8.90 -16.78
N SER A 482 2.30 8.32 -17.95
CA SER A 482 1.23 7.61 -18.65
C SER A 482 1.81 6.42 -19.39
N THR A 483 0.98 5.42 -19.67
CA THR A 483 1.40 4.17 -20.30
C THR A 483 0.30 3.58 -21.17
N ARG A 484 0.66 2.89 -22.26
CA ARG A 484 -0.32 2.15 -23.07
C ARG A 484 -0.54 0.78 -22.45
N VAL A 485 -1.77 0.31 -22.50
CA VAL A 485 -2.11 -1.03 -22.00
C VAL A 485 -2.13 -2.02 -23.15
N LEU A 486 -1.47 -3.15 -22.94
CA LEU A 486 -1.63 -4.37 -23.71
C LEU A 486 -2.54 -5.32 -22.92
N VAL A 487 -3.47 -5.97 -23.60
CA VAL A 487 -4.28 -7.07 -23.05
C VAL A 487 -3.97 -8.35 -23.81
N SER A 488 -4.43 -9.50 -23.32
CA SER A 488 -4.25 -10.75 -24.05
C SER A 488 -4.86 -10.69 -25.46
N ALA A 489 -4.20 -11.33 -26.43
CA ALA A 489 -4.79 -11.57 -27.74
C ALA A 489 -6.10 -12.40 -27.62
N PRO A 490 -7.04 -12.31 -28.57
CA PRO A 490 -8.35 -12.94 -28.47
C PRO A 490 -8.28 -14.45 -28.22
N GLY A 491 -8.86 -14.91 -27.10
CA GLY A 491 -8.84 -16.31 -26.66
C GLY A 491 -7.61 -16.71 -25.83
N GLY A 492 -6.68 -15.79 -25.56
CA GLY A 492 -5.59 -15.98 -24.60
C GLY A 492 -5.96 -15.56 -23.17
N THR A 493 -5.00 -15.76 -22.25
CA THR A 493 -5.13 -15.52 -20.80
C THR A 493 -3.96 -14.70 -20.23
N ALA A 494 -3.20 -13.99 -21.08
CA ALA A 494 -2.04 -13.23 -20.64
C ALA A 494 -2.46 -12.02 -19.76
N PRO A 495 -1.75 -11.74 -18.65
CA PRO A 495 -2.07 -10.61 -17.78
C PRO A 495 -1.86 -9.27 -18.50
N PRO A 496 -2.65 -8.22 -18.20
CA PRO A 496 -2.44 -6.90 -18.78
C PRO A 496 -1.03 -6.35 -18.52
N GLN A 497 -0.44 -5.71 -19.53
CA GLN A 497 0.91 -5.13 -19.45
C GLN A 497 0.90 -3.63 -19.77
N SER A 498 1.70 -2.87 -19.03
CA SER A 498 1.91 -1.43 -19.25
C SER A 498 3.18 -1.19 -20.06
N VAL A 499 3.06 -0.59 -21.25
CA VAL A 499 4.19 -0.37 -22.19
C VAL A 499 4.22 1.05 -22.75
N GLY A 500 5.39 1.48 -23.24
CA GLY A 500 5.54 2.81 -23.84
C GLY A 500 5.29 3.94 -22.83
N TRP A 501 5.92 3.80 -21.66
CA TRP A 501 5.88 4.78 -20.57
C TRP A 501 6.41 6.14 -21.03
N ILE A 502 5.64 7.19 -20.71
CA ILE A 502 6.01 8.58 -20.95
C ILE A 502 5.99 9.30 -19.60
N ASP A 503 7.14 9.88 -19.23
CA ASP A 503 7.28 10.78 -18.09
C ASP A 503 6.96 12.21 -18.54
N HIS A 504 5.91 12.78 -17.97
CA HIS A 504 5.43 14.13 -18.27
C HIS A 504 5.95 15.18 -17.27
N GLY A 505 6.87 14.79 -16.37
CA GLY A 505 7.43 15.63 -15.33
C GLY A 505 6.53 15.78 -14.10
N GLU A 506 6.92 16.68 -13.20
CA GLU A 506 6.26 16.92 -11.91
C GLU A 506 4.80 17.39 -12.04
N VAL A 507 3.95 17.02 -11.09
CA VAL A 507 2.62 17.57 -10.83
C VAL A 507 2.71 18.54 -9.66
N LEU A 508 1.95 19.64 -9.71
CA LEU A 508 1.88 20.63 -8.62
C LEU A 508 3.19 21.39 -8.33
N GLY A 509 4.21 21.30 -9.20
CA GLY A 509 5.48 22.02 -9.07
C GLY A 509 5.29 23.50 -8.69
N GLY A 510 5.55 23.77 -7.41
CA GLY A 510 5.05 24.94 -6.71
C GLY A 510 5.19 24.77 -5.20
N GLU A 511 5.17 25.88 -4.48
CA GLU A 511 5.45 25.92 -3.04
C GLU A 511 4.31 25.28 -2.24
N TRP A 512 4.52 24.04 -1.79
CA TRP A 512 3.69 23.38 -0.79
C TRP A 512 3.56 24.25 0.47
N ARG A 513 2.33 24.44 0.96
CA ARG A 513 2.05 25.28 2.14
C ARG A 513 1.36 24.48 3.25
N HIS A 514 1.70 24.81 4.49
CA HIS A 514 1.00 24.35 5.68
C HIS A 514 -0.46 24.82 5.63
N ALA A 515 -1.38 24.01 6.13
CA ALA A 515 -2.81 24.35 6.19
C ALA A 515 -3.12 25.45 7.23
N THR A 516 -2.18 25.73 8.15
CA THR A 516 -2.33 26.67 9.26
C THR A 516 -1.18 27.69 9.33
N VAL A 517 -1.45 28.87 9.89
CA VAL A 517 -0.47 29.98 9.97
C VAL A 517 0.66 29.67 10.96
N GLN A 518 0.36 28.96 12.05
CA GLN A 518 1.39 28.28 12.84
C GLN A 518 1.61 26.91 12.21
N PRO A 519 2.84 26.56 11.79
CA PRO A 519 3.16 25.21 11.35
C PRO A 519 2.78 24.21 12.43
N ILE A 520 2.11 23.15 12.02
CA ILE A 520 1.99 21.94 12.84
C ILE A 520 3.42 21.43 13.03
N SER A 521 3.80 21.06 14.26
CA SER A 521 5.21 20.80 14.58
C SER A 521 5.80 19.70 13.70
N GLU A 522 6.69 20.13 12.80
CA GLU A 522 7.58 19.31 11.96
C GLU A 522 8.61 18.57 12.83
#